data_AF-H2XQR3-F1
#
_entry.id   AF-H2XQR3-F1
#
_cell.length_a   1.000
_cell.length_b   1.000
_cell.length_c   1.000
_cell.angle_alpha   90.00
_cell.angle_beta   90.00
_cell.angle_gamma   90.00
#
_symmetry.space_group_name_H-M   'P 1'
#
loop_
_entity.id
_entity.type
_entity.pdbx_description
1 polymer ?
#
loop_
_entity_poly.entity_id
_entity_poly.type
_entity_poly.pdbx_seq_one_letter_code
_entity_poly.pdbx_strand_id
1 'polypeptide(L)' 'MATRSVRELEKQIEELRYEANTERVKVSQSCKELMDYCESHASQDYFLYKTDKTNPFKESRSPCVVL' A
#
# COMPACT_ATOMS: atom_id res chain seq x y z
N MET A 1 -23.02 -27.80 13.27
CA MET A 1 -23.02 -26.55 12.47
C MET A 1 -23.71 -25.49 13.31
N ALA A 2 -23.05 -24.37 13.61
CA ALA A 2 -23.65 -23.32 14.43
C ALA A 2 -24.81 -22.66 13.66
N THR A 3 -26.00 -22.68 14.24
CA THR A 3 -27.18 -21.99 13.69
C THR A 3 -27.08 -20.51 14.03
N ARG A 4 -26.96 -19.67 13.00
CA ARG A 4 -27.00 -18.21 13.15
C ARG A 4 -28.37 -17.79 13.66
N SER A 5 -28.39 -16.88 14.63
CA SER A 5 -29.62 -16.26 15.11
C SER A 5 -30.20 -15.32 14.05
N VAL A 6 -31.50 -15.09 14.12
CA VAL A 6 -32.20 -14.17 13.20
C VAL A 6 -31.59 -12.76 13.25
N ARG A 7 -31.24 -12.28 14.46
CA ARG A 7 -30.61 -10.96 14.66
C ARG A 7 -29.25 -10.83 13.97
N GLU A 8 -28.45 -11.89 13.97
CA GLU A 8 -27.16 -11.89 13.26
C GLU A 8 -27.35 -11.83 11.75
N LEU A 9 -28.38 -12.50 11.21
CA LEU A 9 -28.71 -12.46 9.79
C LEU A 9 -29.24 -11.09 9.36
N GLU A 10 -30.08 -10.46 10.20
CA GLU A 10 -30.57 -9.09 9.95
C GLU A 10 -29.42 -8.10 9.87
N LYS A 11 -28.50 -8.14 10.84
CA LYS A 11 -27.28 -7.31 10.82
C LYS A 11 -26.46 -7.55 9.54
N GLN A 12 -26.28 -8.81 9.15
CA GLN A 12 -25.53 -9.14 7.95
C GLN A 12 -26.19 -8.61 6.67
N ILE A 13 -27.52 -8.60 6.61
CA ILE A 13 -28.26 -8.02 5.47
C ILE A 13 -28.01 -6.51 5.39
N GLU A 14 -28.00 -5.82 6.53
CA GLU A 14 -27.70 -4.38 6.56
C GLU A 14 -26.28 -4.09 6.06
N GLU A 15 -25.29 -4.87 6.50
CA GLU A 15 -23.90 -4.77 6.03
C GLU A 15 -23.80 -4.99 4.50
N LEU A 16 -24.42 -6.05 3.99
CA LEU A 16 -24.39 -6.35 2.56
C LEU A 16 -25.10 -5.28 1.71
N ARG A 17 -26.18 -4.69 2.21
CA ARG A 17 -26.86 -3.58 1.53
C ARG A 17 -25.97 -2.34 1.46
N TYR A 18 -25.24 -2.06 2.53
CA TYR A 18 -24.29 -0.96 2.56
C TYR A 18 -23.13 -1.18 1.57
N GLU A 19 -22.52 -2.37 1.57
CA GLU A 19 -21.44 -2.73 0.64
C GLU A 19 -21.90 -2.76 -0.83
N ALA A 20 -23.13 -3.22 -1.08
CA ALA A 20 -23.70 -3.22 -2.43
C ALA A 20 -23.89 -1.80 -2.97
N ASN A 21 -24.34 -0.87 -2.11
CA ASN A 21 -24.58 0.53 -2.44
C ASN A 21 -23.31 1.40 -2.52
N THR A 22 -22.13 0.82 -2.26
CA THR A 22 -20.86 1.55 -2.39
C THR A 22 -20.56 1.79 -3.87
N GLU A 23 -20.36 3.06 -4.23
CA GLU A 23 -19.98 3.45 -5.59
C GLU A 23 -18.60 2.91 -5.96
N ARG A 24 -18.50 2.28 -7.14
CA ARG A 24 -17.26 1.70 -7.65
C ARG A 24 -16.73 2.55 -8.80
N VAL A 25 -15.42 2.76 -8.83
CA VAL A 25 -14.73 3.35 -9.98
C VAL A 25 -14.29 2.24 -10.95
N LYS A 26 -14.02 2.61 -12.21
CA LYS A 26 -13.50 1.66 -13.20
C LYS A 26 -12.12 1.18 -12.77
N VAL A 27 -11.88 -0.12 -12.89
CA VAL A 27 -10.55 -0.71 -12.60
C VAL A 27 -9.45 -0.02 -13.41
N SER A 28 -9.71 0.29 -14.68
CA SER A 28 -8.75 1.01 -15.53
C SER A 28 -8.40 2.40 -15.01
N GLN A 29 -9.35 3.11 -14.40
CA GLN A 29 -9.12 4.41 -13.78
C GLN A 29 -8.25 4.24 -12.52
N SER A 30 -8.60 3.32 -11.62
CA SER A 30 -7.80 3.04 -10.42
C SER A 30 -6.37 2.62 -10.76
N CYS A 31 -6.19 1.78 -11.79
CA CYS A 31 -4.86 1.39 -12.25
C CYS A 31 -4.06 2.61 -12.72
N LYS A 32 -4.69 3.52 -13.48
CA LYS A 32 -4.02 4.73 -13.95
C LYS A 32 -3.60 5.62 -12.78
N GLU A 33 -4.50 5.87 -11.83
CA GLU A 33 -4.20 6.68 -10.65
C GLU A 33 -3.04 6.10 -9.83
N LEU A 34 -3.01 4.77 -9.66
CA LEU A 34 -1.90 4.09 -8.98
C LEU A 34 -0.58 4.22 -9.74
N MET A 35 -0.60 4.08 -11.08
CA MET A 35 0.59 4.25 -11.91
C MET A 35 1.12 5.68 -11.83
N ASP A 36 0.26 6.67 -12.00
CA ASP A 36 0.61 8.09 -11.92
C ASP A 36 1.22 8.43 -10.54
N TYR A 37 0.67 7.86 -9.46
CA TYR A 37 1.23 8.01 -8.11
C TYR A 37 2.63 7.41 -7.99
N CYS A 38 2.82 6.17 -8.45
CA CYS A 38 4.12 5.52 -8.42
C CYS A 38 5.17 6.27 -9.25
N GLU A 39 4.82 6.73 -10.45
CA GLU A 39 5.74 7.46 -11.34
C GLU A 39 6.16 8.81 -10.75
N SER A 40 5.23 9.55 -10.15
CA SER A 40 5.52 10.84 -9.52
C SER A 40 6.43 10.72 -8.28
N HIS A 41 6.37 9.60 -7.56
CA HIS A 41 7.16 9.36 -6.36
C HIS A 41 8.38 8.47 -6.57
N ALA A 42 8.53 7.87 -7.76
CA ALA A 42 9.64 6.98 -8.08
C ALA A 42 10.99 7.60 -7.76
N SER A 43 11.18 8.88 -8.09
CA SER A 43 12.45 9.60 -7.88
C SER A 43 12.84 9.80 -6.41
N GLN A 44 11.87 9.71 -5.50
CA GLN A 44 12.07 9.85 -4.05
C GLN A 44 12.22 8.48 -3.36
N ASP A 45 11.99 7.39 -4.09
CA ASP A 45 12.14 6.04 -3.58
C ASP A 45 13.61 5.61 -3.64
N TYR A 46 14.25 5.64 -2.47
CA TYR A 46 15.62 5.22 -2.23
C TYR A 46 15.88 3.73 -2.55
N PHE A 47 14.85 2.90 -2.64
CA PHE A 47 14.97 1.48 -2.97
C PHE A 47 14.71 1.19 -4.44
N LEU A 48 13.95 2.04 -5.14
CA LEU A 48 13.64 1.87 -6.56
C LEU A 48 14.84 2.20 -7.45
N TYR A 49 15.55 3.29 -7.15
CA TYR A 49 16.77 3.65 -7.88
C TYR A 49 18.03 3.24 -7.10
N LYS A 50 18.75 2.24 -7.61
CA LYS A 50 20.00 1.79 -7.01
C LYS A 50 21.11 2.81 -7.24
N THR A 51 21.40 3.63 -6.23
CA THR A 51 22.74 4.08 -5.78
C THR A 51 22.59 5.46 -5.17
N ASP A 52 22.13 5.52 -3.93
CA ASP A 52 22.26 6.76 -3.18
C ASP A 52 23.66 6.88 -2.58
N LYS A 53 24.42 7.87 -3.07
CA LYS A 53 25.63 8.34 -2.36
C LYS A 53 25.28 8.89 -0.97
N THR A 54 24.00 9.17 -0.72
CA THR A 54 23.42 9.62 0.54
C THR A 54 23.05 8.47 1.49
N ASN A 55 23.17 7.21 1.08
CA ASN A 55 22.79 6.07 1.92
C ASN A 55 23.59 6.09 3.25
N PRO A 56 22.94 6.31 4.41
CA PRO A 56 23.62 6.42 5.70
C PRO A 56 24.21 5.08 6.18
N PHE A 57 23.80 3.95 5.59
CA PHE A 57 24.32 2.62 5.90
C PHE A 57 25.44 2.18 4.96
N LYS A 58 25.87 3.04 4.03
CA LYS A 58 27.01 2.73 3.17
C LYS A 58 28.29 2.79 3.99
N GLU A 59 29.03 1.68 4.05
CA GLU A 59 30.36 1.67 4.67
C GLU A 59 31.24 2.78 4.08
N SER A 60 31.67 3.71 4.93
CA SER A 60 32.69 4.69 4.59
C SER A 60 34.01 3.94 4.39
N ARG A 61 34.60 4.01 3.19
CA ARG A 61 35.98 3.56 2.93
C ARG A 61 37.02 4.46 3.62
N SER A 62 36.79 4.88 4.86
CA SER A 62 37.82 5.48 5.69
C SER A 62 38.68 4.33 6.26
N PRO A 63 40.01 4.35 6.09
CA PRO A 63 40.85 3.35 6.72
C PRO A 63 40.69 3.47 8.23
N CYS A 64 40.37 2.36 8.89
CA CYS A 64 40.46 2.25 10.34
C CYS A 64 41.91 2.55 10.73
N VAL A 65 42.15 3.69 11.39
CA VAL A 65 43.43 3.95 12.05
C VAL A 65 43.20 3.60 13.53
N VAL A 66 43.74 2.47 13.94
CA VAL A 66 43.87 2.15 15.36
C VAL A 66 45.02 3.04 15.89
N LEU A 67 44.70 3.96 16.80
CA LEU A 67 45.67 4.75 17.55
C LEU A 67 46.22 3.94 18.72
#